data_AF-A0AAV3T171-F1
#
_entry.id   AF-A0AAV3T171-F1
#
_cell.length_a   1.000
_cell.length_b   1.000
_cell.length_c   1.000
_cell.angle_alpha   90.00
_cell.angle_beta   90.00
_cell.angle_gamma   90.00
#
_symmetry.space_group_name_H-M   'P 1'
#
loop_
_entity.id
_entity.type
_entity.pdbx_description
1 polymer ?
#
loop_
_entity_poly.entity_id
_entity_poly.type
_entity_poly.pdbx_seq_one_letter_code
_entity_poly.pdbx_strand_id
1 'polypeptide(L)'
;MQWPARWFAVVGGVLAVAGVGLLVAFTPSGIAALQPLALALAGVLMVLVGVPNPVRDAVGWHRLVGLADIALGATLVLGSLLSDPVNLWYVAISAIGGGSLALIGFDYIRGGHWFDISTDAP
;
A
#
# COMPACT_ATOMS: atom_id res chain seq x y z
N MET A 1 -5.18 18.29 6.46
CA MET A 1 -5.71 17.57 7.64
C MET A 1 -4.64 16.56 8.04
N GLN A 2 -3.83 16.86 9.07
CA GLN A 2 -2.73 15.99 9.51
C GLN A 2 -3.34 14.83 10.31
N TRP A 3 -3.35 13.64 9.72
CA TRP A 3 -3.85 12.46 10.40
C TRP A 3 -2.80 12.02 11.42
N PRO A 4 -3.16 11.82 12.70
CA PRO A 4 -2.16 11.42 13.69
C PRO A 4 -1.54 10.07 13.29
N ALA A 5 -0.20 9.99 13.33
CA ALA A 5 0.59 8.85 12.85
C ALA A 5 0.05 7.47 13.26
N ARG A 6 -0.56 7.36 14.45
CA ARG A 6 -1.25 6.16 14.95
C ARG A 6 -2.27 5.57 13.98
N TRP A 7 -2.91 6.38 13.13
CA TRP A 7 -3.88 5.88 12.15
C TRP A 7 -3.22 5.04 11.06
N PHE A 8 -2.01 5.40 10.63
CA PHE A 8 -1.24 4.54 9.71
C PHE A 8 -0.94 3.18 10.34
N ALA A 9 -0.65 3.13 11.65
CA ALA A 9 -0.45 1.86 12.34
C ALA A 9 -1.74 1.02 12.41
N VAL A 10 -2.89 1.64 12.67
CA VAL A 10 -4.18 0.91 12.71
C VAL A 10 -4.55 0.38 11.33
N VAL A 11 -4.55 1.25 10.31
CA VAL A 11 -4.88 0.85 8.92
C VAL A 11 -3.89 -0.19 8.43
N GLY A 12 -2.59 0.06 8.63
CA GLY A 12 -1.54 -0.86 8.25
C GLY A 12 -1.66 -2.22 8.93
N GLY A 13 -1.99 -2.24 10.22
CA GLY A 13 -2.24 -3.47 10.96
C GLY A 13 -3.41 -4.27 10.38
N VAL A 14 -4.52 -3.61 10.07
CA VAL A 14 -5.68 -4.25 9.43
C VAL A 14 -5.31 -4.83 8.07
N LEU A 15 -4.59 -4.08 7.22
CA LEU A 15 -4.16 -4.55 5.90
C LEU A 15 -3.17 -5.72 6.01
N ALA A 16 -2.23 -5.66 6.94
CA ALA A 16 -1.27 -6.72 7.19
C ALA A 16 -1.96 -8.01 7.64
N VAL A 17 -2.87 -7.92 8.62
CA VAL A 17 -3.66 -9.05 9.11
C VAL A 17 -4.56 -9.60 8.00
N ALA A 18 -5.18 -8.75 7.19
CA ALA A 18 -5.99 -9.19 6.06
C ALA A 18 -5.14 -9.93 5.01
N GLY A 19 -4.00 -9.39 4.60
CA GLY A 19 -3.09 -10.03 3.64
C GLY A 19 -2.57 -11.38 4.12
N VAL A 20 -2.12 -11.46 5.38
CA VAL A 20 -1.71 -12.73 6.00
C VAL A 20 -2.89 -13.69 6.12
N GLY A 21 -4.06 -13.20 6.53
CA GLY A 21 -5.28 -14.00 6.64
C GLY A 21 -5.68 -14.61 5.29
N LEU A 22 -5.60 -13.85 4.20
CA LEU A 22 -5.84 -14.35 2.85
C LEU A 22 -4.84 -15.43 2.43
N LEU A 23 -3.54 -15.25 2.76
CA LEU A 23 -2.51 -16.25 2.49
C LEU A 23 -2.78 -17.57 3.23
N VAL A 24 -3.19 -17.49 4.50
CA VAL A 24 -3.46 -18.68 5.32
C VAL A 24 -4.78 -19.34 4.94
N ALA A 25 -5.84 -18.57 4.71
CA ALA A 25 -7.17 -19.09 4.46
C ALA A 25 -7.32 -19.74 3.08
N PHE A 26 -6.72 -19.15 2.05
CA PHE A 26 -6.87 -19.61 0.67
C PHE A 26 -5.66 -20.40 0.15
N THR A 27 -4.53 -20.35 0.85
CA THR A 27 -3.27 -20.99 0.44
C THR A 27 -2.95 -20.79 -1.06
N PRO A 28 -3.02 -19.55 -1.57
CA PRO A 28 -2.83 -19.29 -2.99
C PRO A 28 -1.43 -19.71 -3.42
N SER A 29 -1.30 -20.19 -4.66
CA SER A 29 -0.03 -20.62 -5.22
C SER A 29 0.32 -19.85 -6.50
N GLY A 30 1.61 -19.81 -6.83
CA GLY A 30 2.12 -19.09 -8.00
C GLY A 30 1.79 -17.60 -7.94
N ILE A 31 1.33 -17.06 -9.08
CA ILE A 31 1.07 -15.63 -9.24
C ILE A 31 -0.10 -15.13 -8.36
N ALA A 32 -1.03 -16.01 -7.97
CA ALA A 32 -2.16 -15.65 -7.12
C ALA A 32 -1.74 -15.22 -5.70
N ALA A 33 -0.57 -15.68 -5.23
CA ALA A 33 -0.04 -15.29 -3.93
C ALA A 33 0.47 -13.84 -3.91
N LEU A 34 0.75 -13.23 -5.07
CA LEU A 34 1.32 -11.88 -5.14
C LEU A 34 0.37 -10.82 -4.59
N GLN A 35 -0.94 -10.94 -4.84
CA GLN A 35 -1.92 -9.96 -4.37
C GLN A 35 -1.98 -9.88 -2.83
N PRO A 36 -2.21 -10.98 -2.08
CA PRO A 36 -2.24 -10.89 -0.62
C PRO A 36 -0.85 -10.63 0.00
N LEU A 37 0.25 -11.01 -0.67
CA LEU A 37 1.61 -10.61 -0.26
C LEU A 37 1.81 -9.09 -0.39
N ALA A 38 1.41 -8.50 -1.51
CA ALA A 38 1.49 -7.05 -1.70
C ALA A 38 0.60 -6.29 -0.71
N LEU A 39 -0.58 -6.84 -0.38
CA LEU A 39 -1.46 -6.28 0.64
C LEU A 39 -0.81 -6.33 2.03
N ALA A 40 -0.22 -7.47 2.39
CA ALA A 40 0.49 -7.63 3.65
C ALA A 40 1.68 -6.65 3.74
N LEU A 41 2.45 -6.52 2.66
CA LEU A 41 3.58 -5.59 2.56
C LEU A 41 3.13 -4.13 2.72
N ALA A 42 2.07 -3.71 2.01
CA ALA A 42 1.49 -2.38 2.15
C ALA A 42 1.10 -2.10 3.62
N GLY A 43 0.48 -3.08 4.27
CA GLY A 43 0.13 -3.01 5.68
C GLY A 43 1.34 -2.82 6.60
N VAL A 44 2.39 -3.64 6.43
CA VAL A 44 3.64 -3.54 7.21
C VAL A 44 4.28 -2.17 7.03
N LEU A 45 4.36 -1.66 5.80
CA LEU A 45 4.93 -0.34 5.52
C LEU A 45 4.14 0.77 6.22
N MET A 46 2.81 0.72 6.22
CA MET A 46 1.98 1.68 6.98
C MET A 46 2.17 1.55 8.50
N VAL A 47 2.36 0.33 9.03
CA VAL A 47 2.70 0.14 10.45
C VAL A 47 4.03 0.82 10.81
N LEU A 48 5.04 0.66 9.95
CA LEU A 48 6.33 1.32 10.15
C LEU A 48 6.23 2.84 10.13
N VAL A 49 5.27 3.42 9.40
CA VAL A 49 4.99 4.87 9.46
C VAL A 49 4.39 5.24 10.81
N GLY A 50 3.40 4.48 11.28
CA GLY A 50 2.61 4.86 12.44
C GLY A 50 3.27 4.65 13.81
N VAL A 51 4.35 3.88 13.87
CA VAL A 51 5.09 3.56 15.11
C VAL A 51 6.51 4.14 15.06
N PRO A 52 7.03 4.78 16.12
CA PRO A 52 8.44 5.17 16.18
C PRO A 52 9.35 3.95 16.07
N ASN A 53 10.26 3.93 15.10
CA ASN A 53 11.20 2.83 14.89
C ASN A 53 12.41 3.26 14.02
N PRO A 54 13.54 2.53 14.07
CA PRO A 54 14.76 2.91 13.35
C PRO A 54 14.61 2.96 11.81
N VAL A 55 13.70 2.17 11.24
CA VAL A 55 13.48 2.15 9.78
C VAL A 55 12.81 3.44 9.33
N ARG A 56 11.82 3.92 10.10
CA ARG A 56 11.17 5.20 9.85
C ARG A 56 12.16 6.36 9.94
N ASP A 57 13.05 6.34 10.93
CA ASP A 57 14.03 7.41 11.13
C ASP A 57 15.08 7.43 10.00
N ALA A 58 15.48 6.26 9.50
CA ALA A 58 16.47 6.15 8.42
C ALA A 58 15.89 6.45 7.02
N VAL A 59 14.67 6.00 6.73
CA VAL A 59 14.06 6.09 5.39
C VAL A 59 13.24 7.35 5.21
N GLY A 60 12.66 7.86 6.30
CA GLY A 60 11.69 8.95 6.28
C GLY A 60 10.26 8.42 6.10
N TRP A 61 9.33 9.00 6.88
CA TRP A 61 7.94 8.57 6.90
C TRP A 61 7.25 8.69 5.54
N HIS A 62 7.53 9.76 4.78
CA HIS A 62 6.91 10.05 3.49
C HIS A 62 7.25 8.99 2.43
N ARG A 63 8.49 8.50 2.42
CA ARG A 63 8.90 7.42 1.51
C ARG A 63 8.25 6.09 1.86
N LEU A 64 8.09 5.80 3.15
CA LEU A 64 7.40 4.59 3.61
C LEU A 64 5.91 4.62 3.24
N VAL A 65 5.23 5.76 3.42
CA VAL A 65 3.84 5.94 2.96
C VAL A 65 3.77 5.77 1.44
N GLY A 66 4.68 6.41 0.70
CA GLY A 66 4.65 6.31 -0.75
C GLY A 66 4.90 4.89 -1.27
N LEU A 67 5.78 4.12 -0.63
CA LEU A 67 5.95 2.70 -0.93
C LEU A 67 4.70 1.88 -0.58
N ALA A 68 4.02 2.21 0.52
CA ALA A 68 2.77 1.56 0.90
C ALA A 68 1.66 1.81 -0.12
N ASP A 69 1.53 3.04 -0.62
CA ASP A 69 0.53 3.41 -1.63
C ASP A 69 0.80 2.73 -2.97
N ILE A 70 2.07 2.63 -3.39
CA ILE A 70 2.46 1.87 -4.58
C ILE A 70 2.11 0.38 -4.41
N ALA A 71 2.43 -0.21 -3.27
CA ALA A 71 2.12 -1.61 -2.98
C ALA A 71 0.59 -1.84 -2.97
N LEU A 72 -0.16 -0.95 -2.33
CA LEU A 72 -1.62 -1.01 -2.29
C LEU A 72 -2.23 -0.84 -3.68
N GLY A 73 -1.72 0.09 -4.48
CA GLY A 73 -2.11 0.28 -5.88
C GLY A 73 -1.89 -0.99 -6.72
N ALA A 74 -0.76 -1.67 -6.52
CA ALA A 74 -0.47 -2.94 -7.17
C ALA A 74 -1.49 -4.03 -6.78
N THR A 75 -1.99 -4.07 -5.54
CA THR A 75 -3.01 -5.05 -5.14
C THR A 75 -4.31 -4.92 -5.94
N LEU A 76 -4.71 -3.70 -6.31
CA LEU A 76 -5.93 -3.46 -7.09
C LEU A 76 -5.80 -4.00 -8.51
N VAL A 77 -4.65 -3.79 -9.13
CA VAL A 77 -4.34 -4.26 -10.49
C VAL A 77 -4.15 -5.77 -10.50
N LEU A 78 -3.42 -6.33 -9.53
CA LEU A 78 -3.28 -7.78 -9.40
C LEU A 78 -4.64 -8.45 -9.18
N GLY A 79 -5.48 -7.90 -8.31
CA GLY A 79 -6.81 -8.45 -8.04
C GLY A 79 -7.72 -8.47 -9.26
N SER A 80 -7.65 -7.47 -10.15
CA SER A 80 -8.43 -7.45 -11.37
C SER A 80 -7.87 -8.34 -12.48
N LEU A 81 -6.56 -8.48 -12.58
CA LEU A 81 -5.94 -9.37 -13.56
C LEU A 81 -6.08 -10.86 -13.19
N LEU A 82 -6.17 -11.16 -11.88
CA LEU A 82 -6.25 -12.51 -11.35
C LEU A 82 -7.70 -12.98 -11.11
N SER A 83 -8.70 -12.14 -11.37
CA SER A 83 -10.11 -12.55 -11.30
C SER A 83 -10.49 -13.46 -12.45
N ASP A 84 -11.32 -14.48 -12.20
CA ASP A 84 -11.84 -15.40 -13.22
C ASP A 84 -13.39 -15.40 -13.23
N PRO A 85 -14.06 -15.07 -14.36
CA PRO A 85 -13.47 -14.59 -15.61
C PRO A 85 -12.90 -13.18 -15.49
N VAL A 86 -11.86 -12.87 -16.28
CA VAL A 86 -11.28 -11.53 -16.34
C VAL A 86 -12.30 -10.54 -16.89
N ASN A 87 -12.56 -9.47 -16.13
CA ASN A 87 -13.46 -8.40 -16.54
C ASN A 87 -12.66 -7.15 -16.95
N LEU A 88 -12.65 -6.84 -18.25
CA LEU A 88 -11.89 -5.70 -18.80
C LEU A 88 -12.30 -4.34 -18.21
N TRP A 89 -13.57 -4.16 -17.86
CA TRP A 89 -14.03 -2.94 -17.21
C TRP A 89 -13.46 -2.82 -15.80
N TYR A 90 -13.44 -3.93 -15.06
CA TYR A 90 -12.81 -3.98 -13.74
C TYR A 90 -11.30 -3.74 -13.82
N VAL A 91 -10.62 -4.32 -14.81
CA VAL A 91 -9.19 -4.07 -15.06
C VAL A 91 -8.92 -2.59 -15.34
N ALA A 92 -9.72 -1.95 -16.18
CA ALA A 92 -9.57 -0.52 -16.49
C ALA A 92 -9.74 0.37 -15.25
N ILE A 93 -10.79 0.13 -14.45
CA ILE A 93 -11.02 0.88 -13.22
C ILE A 93 -9.90 0.64 -12.21
N SER A 94 -9.48 -0.61 -12.01
CA SER A 94 -8.37 -0.94 -11.12
C SER A 94 -7.04 -0.33 -11.58
N ALA A 95 -6.80 -0.25 -12.89
CA ALA A 95 -5.60 0.40 -13.43
C ALA A 95 -5.61 1.91 -13.16
N ILE A 96 -6.76 2.57 -13.30
CA ILE A 96 -6.90 4.00 -12.97
C ILE A 96 -6.74 4.22 -11.46
N GLY A 97 -7.45 3.46 -10.62
CA GLY A 97 -7.38 3.58 -9.16
C GLY A 97 -6.00 3.24 -8.61
N GLY A 98 -5.47 2.08 -8.98
CA GLY A 98 -4.14 1.62 -8.56
C GLY A 98 -3.01 2.49 -9.12
N GLY A 99 -3.14 2.95 -10.36
CA GLY A 99 -2.21 3.90 -10.98
C GLY A 99 -2.21 5.25 -10.27
N SER A 100 -3.38 5.74 -9.85
CA SER A 100 -3.48 6.99 -9.09
C SER A 100 -2.77 6.88 -7.74
N LEU A 101 -2.97 5.77 -7.02
CA LEU A 101 -2.24 5.49 -5.77
C LEU A 101 -0.72 5.40 -6.01
N ALA A 102 -0.29 4.71 -7.06
CA ALA A 102 1.12 4.62 -7.39
C ALA A 102 1.75 5.98 -7.72
N LEU A 103 1.02 6.87 -8.42
CA LEU A 103 1.45 8.23 -8.72
C LEU A 103 1.56 9.09 -7.45
N ILE A 104 0.58 9.00 -6.55
CA ILE A 104 0.62 9.67 -5.23
C ILE A 104 1.84 9.18 -4.45
N GLY A 105 2.02 7.86 -4.36
CA GLY A 105 3.13 7.30 -3.62
C GLY A 105 4.50 7.65 -4.22
N PHE A 106 4.58 7.76 -5.54
CA PHE A 106 5.79 8.21 -6.23
C PHE A 106 6.13 9.67 -5.94
N ASP A 107 5.13 10.55 -5.93
CA ASP A 107 5.32 11.95 -5.52
C ASP A 107 5.82 12.01 -4.07
N TYR A 108 5.21 11.24 -3.17
CA TYR A 108 5.63 11.17 -1.76
C TYR A 108 7.09 10.73 -1.61
N ILE A 109 7.53 9.72 -2.37
CA ILE A 109 8.93 9.27 -2.37
C ILE A 109 9.88 10.38 -2.83
N ARG A 110 9.44 11.25 -3.73
CA ARG A 110 10.21 12.40 -4.26
C ARG A 110 10.15 13.66 -3.40
N GLY A 111 9.51 13.60 -2.23
CA GLY A 111 9.36 14.74 -1.32
C GLY A 111 8.01 15.45 -1.41
N GLY A 112 7.07 14.90 -2.18
CA GLY A 112 5.66 15.29 -2.22
C GLY A 112 5.40 16.70 -2.76
N HIS A 113 6.03 17.05 -3.88
CA HIS A 113 5.92 18.38 -4.48
C HIS A 113 4.53 18.67 -5.04
N TRP A 114 3.79 17.66 -5.49
CA TRP A 114 2.44 17.88 -6.02
C TRP A 114 1.41 18.11 -4.92
N PHE A 115 1.61 17.48 -3.76
CA PHE A 115 0.69 17.55 -2.62
C PHE A 115 1.18 18.46 -1.48
N ASP A 116 2.34 19.11 -1.64
CA ASP A 116 2.96 20.03 -0.69
C ASP A 116 3.01 19.45 0.74
N ILE A 117 3.57 18.25 0.87
CA ILE A 117 3.67 17.55 2.14
C ILE A 117 4.86 18.07 2.95
N SER A 118 4.69 18.25 4.26
CA SER A 118 5.82 18.54 5.15
C SER A 118 6.64 17.27 5.37
N THR A 119 7.90 17.24 4.96
CA THR A 119 8.76 16.06 5.15
C THR A 119 9.16 15.82 6.60
N ASP A 120 8.91 16.79 7.49
CA ASP A 120 9.48 16.85 8.84
C ASP A 120 8.61 16.15 9.88
N ALA A 121 7.31 16.00 9.63
CA ALA A 121 6.39 15.28 10.52
C ALA A 121 5.22 14.64 9.73
N PRO A 122 4.86 13.37 10.04
CA PRO A 122 3.62 12.76 9.57
C PRO A 122 2.37 13.28 10.28
#